data_AF-A0A2E2Z670-F1
#
_entry.id   AF-A0A2E2Z670-F1
#
_cell.length_a   1.000
_cell.length_b   1.000
_cell.length_c   1.000
_cell.angle_alpha   90.00
_cell.angle_beta   90.00
_cell.angle_gamma   90.00
#
_symmetry.space_group_name_H-M   'P 1'
#
loop_
_entity.id
_entity.type
_entity.pdbx_description
1 polymer ?
#
loop_
_entity_poly.entity_id
_entity_poly.type
_entity_poly.pdbx_seq_one_letter_code
_entity_poly.pdbx_strand_id
1 'polypeptide(L)'
;MLESKGLDEPWNFGPNVNNTNSVSVKELVEKIITNWNSQKNIDIEIPDDKLHESELLILDSSKANQRLGWKNVCSVDEALDQTVEWYKEYDKQNNKMKEFSINQIKKYVDLARQRDLVWTK
;
A
#
# COMPACT_ATOMS: atom_id res chain seq x y z
N MET A 1 -13.32 -8.74 -20.70
CA MET A 1 -13.47 -7.47 -21.43
C MET A 1 -13.94 -6.43 -20.42
N LEU A 2 -13.30 -5.25 -20.38
CA LEU A 2 -13.75 -4.12 -19.56
C LEU A 2 -15.07 -3.59 -20.15
N GLU A 3 -16.09 -3.35 -19.32
CA GLU A 3 -17.32 -2.71 -19.77
C GLU A 3 -17.03 -1.25 -20.14
N SER A 4 -17.31 -0.85 -21.38
CA SER A 4 -16.95 0.47 -21.91
C SER A 4 -18.04 1.54 -21.75
N LYS A 5 -19.21 1.20 -21.19
CA LYS A 5 -20.32 2.14 -20.97
C LYS A 5 -20.35 2.61 -19.51
N GLY A 6 -20.56 3.90 -19.29
CA GLY A 6 -20.84 4.48 -17.96
C GLY A 6 -19.65 4.40 -17.01
N LEU A 7 -18.48 4.87 -17.45
CA LEU A 7 -17.26 4.98 -16.62
C LEU A 7 -17.08 6.38 -16.00
N ASP A 8 -17.87 7.35 -16.44
CA ASP A 8 -17.98 8.75 -16.00
C ASP A 8 -18.72 8.85 -14.65
N GLU A 9 -18.21 8.16 -13.65
CA GLU A 9 -18.84 7.99 -12.34
C GLU A 9 -17.78 7.95 -11.22
N PRO A 10 -18.18 8.09 -9.94
CA PRO A 10 -17.23 7.96 -8.84
C PRO A 10 -16.76 6.50 -8.65
N TRP A 11 -15.49 6.36 -8.26
CA TRP A 11 -14.80 5.09 -8.02
C TRP A 11 -14.02 5.12 -6.71
N ASN A 12 -14.16 4.07 -5.90
CA ASN A 12 -13.32 3.85 -4.73
C ASN A 12 -12.18 2.90 -5.09
N PHE A 13 -10.98 3.22 -4.62
CA PHE A 13 -9.80 2.37 -4.73
C PHE A 13 -9.22 2.15 -3.35
N GLY A 14 -9.10 0.88 -2.97
CA GLY A 14 -8.58 0.49 -1.67
C GLY A 14 -8.59 -1.02 -1.51
N PRO A 15 -7.93 -1.55 -0.47
CA PRO A 15 -7.98 -2.97 -0.16
C PRO A 15 -9.43 -3.48 -0.07
N ASN A 16 -9.70 -4.63 -0.69
CA ASN A 16 -11.03 -5.23 -0.66
C ASN A 16 -11.34 -5.71 0.76
N VAL A 17 -12.50 -5.33 1.30
CA VAL A 17 -13.00 -5.67 2.65
C VAL A 17 -13.00 -7.17 2.95
N ASN A 18 -13.15 -8.02 1.92
CA ASN A 18 -13.14 -9.48 2.07
C ASN A 18 -11.74 -10.11 2.02
N ASN A 19 -10.72 -9.31 1.71
CA ASN A 19 -9.32 -9.74 1.58
C ASN A 19 -8.36 -8.78 2.30
N THR A 20 -8.89 -7.98 3.23
CA THR A 20 -8.12 -7.06 4.05
C THR A 20 -7.38 -7.85 5.12
N ASN A 21 -6.09 -8.09 4.89
CA ASN A 21 -5.12 -8.21 5.98
C ASN A 21 -4.96 -6.83 6.62
N SER A 22 -6.00 -6.35 7.29
CA SER A 22 -5.93 -5.11 8.08
C SER A 22 -4.88 -5.31 9.16
N VAL A 23 -3.86 -4.45 9.17
CA VAL A 23 -2.83 -4.45 10.20
C VAL A 23 -3.10 -3.28 11.14
N SER A 24 -2.95 -3.53 12.44
CA SER A 24 -2.95 -2.45 13.44
C SER A 24 -1.72 -1.56 13.24
N VAL A 25 -1.78 -0.33 13.77
CA VAL A 25 -0.62 0.58 13.78
C VAL A 25 0.57 -0.06 14.48
N LYS A 26 0.33 -0.80 15.57
CA LYS A 26 1.39 -1.50 16.30
C LYS A 26 2.10 -2.53 15.41
N GLU A 27 1.35 -3.42 14.76
CA GLU A 27 1.92 -4.43 13.85
C GLU A 27 2.64 -3.78 12.67
N LEU A 28 2.11 -2.68 12.14
CA LEU A 28 2.73 -1.91 11.07
C LEU A 28 4.12 -1.41 11.49
N VAL A 29 4.23 -0.81 12.68
CA VAL A 29 5.50 -0.29 13.21
C VAL A 29 6.49 -1.42 13.51
N GLU A 30 6.04 -2.54 14.07
CA GLU A 30 6.88 -3.71 14.33
C GLU A 30 7.49 -4.27 13.03
N LYS A 31 6.68 -4.37 11.97
CA LYS A 31 7.15 -4.76 10.63
C LYS A 31 8.15 -3.77 10.07
N ILE A 32 7.91 -2.46 10.21
CA ILE A 32 8.85 -1.41 9.77
C ILE A 32 10.20 -1.54 10.49
N ILE A 33 10.20 -1.71 11.81
CA ILE A 33 11.45 -1.86 12.61
C ILE A 33 12.24 -3.08 12.14
N THR A 34 11.53 -4.20 11.92
CA THR A 34 12.10 -5.45 11.42
C THR A 34 12.74 -5.24 10.04
N ASN A 35 11.98 -4.68 9.09
CA ASN A 35 12.46 -4.39 7.73
C ASN A 35 13.58 -3.35 7.72
N TRP A 36 13.60 -2.45 8.71
CA TRP A 36 14.66 -1.48 8.87
C TRP A 36 15.97 -2.13 9.36
N ASN A 37 15.93 -3.34 9.92
CA ASN A 37 17.02 -3.96 10.70
C ASN A 37 17.45 -3.07 11.87
N SER A 38 16.48 -2.42 12.51
CA SER A 38 16.70 -1.54 13.67
C SER A 38 16.59 -2.34 14.96
N GLN A 39 17.43 -2.03 15.95
CA GLN A 39 17.33 -2.55 17.32
C GLN A 39 16.47 -1.66 18.24
N LYS A 40 15.78 -0.66 17.67
CA LYS A 40 14.93 0.25 18.44
C LYS A 40 13.66 -0.47 18.90
N ASN A 41 13.21 -0.14 20.11
CA ASN A 41 11.92 -0.55 20.63
C ASN A 41 10.85 0.48 20.30
N ILE A 42 9.59 0.06 20.39
CA ILE A 42 8.43 0.94 20.27
C ILE A 42 8.06 1.42 21.67
N ASP A 43 8.08 2.74 21.86
CA ASP A 43 7.49 3.38 23.04
C ASP A 43 6.04 3.75 22.70
N ILE A 44 5.09 3.27 23.52
CA ILE A 44 3.66 3.53 23.34
C ILE A 44 3.20 4.48 24.44
N GLU A 45 2.80 5.69 24.05
CA GLU A 45 2.19 6.68 24.95
C GLU A 45 0.68 6.70 24.71
N ILE A 46 -0.10 6.57 25.80
CA ILE A 46 -1.56 6.67 25.75
C ILE A 46 -1.93 7.98 26.47
N PRO A 47 -2.26 9.05 25.73
CA PRO A 47 -2.65 10.31 26.34
C PRO A 47 -4.01 10.18 27.07
N ASP A 48 -4.15 10.94 28.16
CA ASP A 48 -5.39 10.99 28.94
C ASP A 48 -6.56 11.63 28.16
N ASP A 49 -6.24 12.60 27.29
CA ASP A 49 -7.20 13.24 26.39
C ASP A 49 -7.28 12.49 25.05
N LYS A 50 -8.04 11.40 25.03
CA LYS A 50 -8.31 10.66 23.79
C LYS A 50 -9.22 11.47 22.89
N LEU A 51 -8.65 12.07 21.84
CA LEU A 51 -9.43 12.58 20.72
C LEU A 51 -10.22 11.42 20.11
N HIS A 52 -11.48 11.68 19.74
CA HIS A 52 -12.32 10.66 19.13
C HIS A 52 -11.85 10.40 17.70
N GLU A 53 -11.12 9.31 17.49
CA GLU A 53 -10.86 8.76 16.16
C GLU A 53 -12.07 7.94 15.70
N SER A 54 -12.37 8.00 14.40
CA SER A 54 -13.36 7.09 13.81
C SER A 54 -12.86 5.65 13.89
N GLU A 55 -13.69 4.73 14.37
CA GLU A 55 -13.28 3.36 14.74
C GLU A 55 -12.55 2.62 13.61
N LEU A 56 -13.02 2.73 12.36
CA LEU A 56 -12.32 2.28 11.15
C LEU A 56 -13.12 2.72 9.90
N LEU A 57 -12.52 3.49 9.00
CA LEU A 57 -13.14 3.82 7.71
C LEU A 57 -12.58 2.93 6.61
N ILE A 58 -13.39 2.00 6.09
CA ILE A 58 -13.06 1.16 4.95
C ILE A 58 -13.92 1.55 3.75
N LEU A 59 -13.27 1.75 2.60
CA LEU A 59 -13.97 1.99 1.35
C LEU A 59 -14.38 0.68 0.70
N ASP A 60 -15.61 0.63 0.16
CA ASP A 60 -16.03 -0.46 -0.71
C ASP A 60 -15.49 -0.24 -2.13
N SER A 61 -14.44 -0.99 -2.50
CA SER A 61 -13.81 -1.02 -3.82
C SER A 61 -14.42 -2.06 -4.77
N SER A 62 -15.53 -2.73 -4.40
CA SER A 62 -16.16 -3.80 -5.18
C SER A 62 -16.50 -3.38 -6.61
N LYS A 63 -16.98 -2.14 -6.78
CA LYS A 63 -17.28 -1.54 -8.07
C LYS A 63 -16.06 -1.50 -8.99
N ALA A 64 -14.93 -0.97 -8.53
CA ALA A 64 -13.68 -0.93 -9.28
C ALA A 64 -13.17 -2.34 -9.59
N ASN A 65 -13.30 -3.26 -8.65
CA ASN A 65 -12.92 -4.65 -8.84
C ASN A 65 -13.72 -5.35 -9.94
N GLN A 66 -15.05 -5.23 -9.90
CA GLN A 66 -15.96 -5.92 -10.81
C GLN A 66 -15.94 -5.32 -12.22
N ARG A 67 -15.98 -3.99 -12.32
CA ARG A 67 -16.14 -3.30 -13.61
C ARG A 67 -14.80 -2.99 -14.30
N LEU A 68 -13.79 -2.62 -13.52
CA LEU A 68 -12.45 -2.28 -14.05
C LEU A 68 -11.46 -3.44 -13.96
N GLY A 69 -11.83 -4.57 -13.33
CA GLY A 69 -10.88 -5.62 -12.99
C GLY A 69 -9.78 -5.16 -12.03
N TRP A 70 -9.98 -4.02 -11.35
CA TRP A 70 -8.96 -3.40 -10.51
C TRP A 70 -8.72 -4.22 -9.24
N LYS A 71 -7.44 -4.41 -8.89
CA LYS A 71 -7.01 -5.12 -7.67
C LYS A 71 -5.73 -4.48 -7.15
N ASN A 72 -5.50 -4.63 -5.85
CA ASN A 72 -4.21 -4.29 -5.25
C ASN A 72 -3.09 -5.12 -5.88
N VAL A 73 -1.97 -4.47 -6.16
CA VAL A 73 -0.77 -5.16 -6.66
C VAL A 73 0.06 -5.71 -5.52
N CYS A 74 0.37 -4.87 -4.53
CA CYS A 74 1.23 -5.24 -3.41
C CYS A 74 0.41 -5.76 -2.24
N SER A 75 0.92 -6.78 -1.54
CA SER A 75 0.53 -7.06 -0.16
C SER A 75 1.00 -5.94 0.77
N VAL A 76 0.50 -5.94 2.02
CA VAL A 76 0.98 -4.99 3.04
C VAL A 76 2.48 -5.14 3.26
N ASP A 77 2.99 -6.37 3.33
CA ASP A 77 4.42 -6.63 3.54
C ASP A 77 5.27 -6.11 2.37
N GLU A 78 4.86 -6.37 1.11
CA GLU A 78 5.58 -5.87 -0.07
C GLU A 78 5.57 -4.34 -0.16
N ALA A 79 4.50 -3.70 0.29
CA ALA A 79 4.39 -2.25 0.32
C ALA A 79 5.29 -1.66 1.43
N LEU A 80 5.35 -2.30 2.60
CA LEU A 80 6.22 -1.91 3.70
C LEU A 80 7.70 -2.07 3.32
N ASP A 81 8.08 -3.19 2.72
CA ASP A 81 9.45 -3.43 2.23
C ASP A 81 9.89 -2.33 1.27
N GLN A 82 9.08 -2.05 0.24
CA GLN A 82 9.39 -1.01 -0.75
C GLN A 82 9.44 0.39 -0.13
N THR A 83 8.59 0.69 0.86
CA THR A 83 8.59 1.96 1.57
C THR A 83 9.88 2.12 2.38
N VAL A 84 10.27 1.09 3.14
CA VAL A 84 11.50 1.10 3.94
C VAL A 84 12.74 1.21 3.04
N GLU A 85 12.79 0.46 1.93
CA GLU A 85 13.88 0.55 0.95
C GLU A 85 14.03 1.96 0.39
N TRP A 86 12.91 2.63 0.05
CA TRP A 86 12.94 3.99 -0.51
C TRP A 86 13.51 5.00 0.48
N TYR A 87 13.07 4.98 1.74
CA TYR A 87 13.60 5.89 2.75
C TYR A 87 15.06 5.60 3.10
N LYS A 88 15.47 4.33 3.12
CA LYS A 88 16.88 3.95 3.29
C LYS A 88 17.75 4.50 2.17
N GLU A 89 17.28 4.48 0.93
CA GLU A 89 18.04 5.02 -0.19
C GLU A 89 18.07 6.54 -0.18
N TYR A 90 16.96 7.18 0.18
CA TYR A 90 16.87 8.63 0.32
C TYR A 90 17.91 9.17 1.31
N ASP A 91 18.01 8.53 2.48
CA ASP A 91 18.96 8.92 3.53
C ASP A 91 20.43 8.74 3.09
N LYS A 92 20.72 7.72 2.27
CA LYS A 92 22.08 7.46 1.76
C LYS A 92 22.47 8.37 0.60
N GLN A 93 21.60 8.52 -0.40
CA GLN A 93 21.92 9.10 -1.72
C GLN A 93 20.73 9.85 -2.34
N ASN A 94 20.33 10.95 -1.72
CA ASN A 94 19.19 11.77 -2.17
C ASN A 94 19.23 12.16 -3.67
N ASN A 95 20.41 12.36 -4.26
CA ASN A 95 20.55 12.75 -5.67
C ASN A 95 20.13 11.67 -6.69
N LYS A 96 19.91 10.41 -6.27
CA LYS A 96 19.49 9.31 -7.16
C LYS A 96 18.02 8.91 -7.01
N MET A 97 17.27 9.62 -6.18
CA MET A 97 15.91 9.19 -5.83
C MET A 97 14.93 9.21 -7.00
N LYS A 98 15.18 10.04 -8.02
CA LYS A 98 14.42 9.98 -9.27
C LYS A 98 14.56 8.62 -9.95
N GLU A 99 15.79 8.16 -10.14
CA GLU A 99 16.07 6.87 -10.78
C GLU A 99 15.54 5.71 -9.93
N PHE A 100 15.78 5.75 -8.61
CA PHE A 100 15.28 4.74 -7.68
C PHE A 100 13.74 4.63 -7.72
N SER A 101 13.03 5.76 -7.70
CA SER A 101 11.56 5.79 -7.77
C SER A 101 11.05 5.24 -9.11
N ILE A 102 11.71 5.58 -10.23
CA ILE A 102 11.38 5.01 -11.54
C ILE A 102 11.55 3.48 -11.54
N ASN A 103 12.60 2.97 -10.89
CA ASN A 103 12.82 1.53 -10.78
C ASN A 103 11.77 0.85 -9.89
N GLN A 104 11.30 1.49 -8.81
CA GLN A 104 10.18 0.97 -8.03
C GLN A 104 8.85 0.96 -8.81
N ILE A 105 8.59 1.98 -9.65
CA ILE A 105 7.43 1.96 -10.56
C ILE A 105 7.51 0.76 -11.51
N LYS A 106 8.69 0.48 -12.09
CA LYS A 106 8.89 -0.71 -12.94
C LYS A 106 8.63 -2.01 -12.16
N LYS A 107 9.18 -2.12 -10.94
CA LYS A 107 8.95 -3.27 -10.03
C LYS A 107 7.47 -3.48 -9.75
N TYR A 108 6.71 -2.41 -9.50
CA TYR A 108 5.25 -2.48 -9.33
C TYR A 108 4.55 -3.02 -10.58
N VAL A 109 4.91 -2.54 -11.78
CA VAL A 109 4.34 -3.03 -13.04
C VAL A 109 4.71 -4.49 -13.30
N ASP A 110 5.93 -4.92 -12.99
CA ASP A 110 6.36 -6.31 -13.15
C ASP A 110 5.64 -7.25 -12.17
N LEU A 111 5.47 -6.84 -10.91
CA LEU A 111 4.65 -7.55 -9.94
C LEU A 111 3.20 -7.68 -10.42
N ALA A 112 2.66 -6.63 -11.03
CA ALA A 112 1.33 -6.67 -11.59
C ALA A 112 1.18 -7.64 -12.77
N ARG A 113 2.21 -7.71 -13.64
CA ARG A 113 2.28 -8.70 -14.74
C ARG A 113 2.33 -10.12 -14.20
N GLN A 114 3.19 -10.37 -13.20
CA GLN A 114 3.30 -11.68 -12.55
C GLN A 114 1.97 -12.13 -11.92
N ARG A 115 1.13 -11.18 -11.51
CA ARG A 115 -0.21 -11.39 -10.95
C ARG A 115 -1.34 -11.38 -11.99
N ASP A 116 -1.01 -11.36 -13.28
CA ASP A 116 -1.95 -11.34 -14.41
C ASP A 116 -3.03 -10.25 -14.32
N LEU A 117 -2.65 -9.04 -13.88
CA LEU A 117 -3.61 -7.94 -13.77
C LEU A 117 -4.04 -7.42 -15.15
N VAL A 118 -5.33 -7.11 -15.28
CA VAL A 118 -5.98 -6.81 -16.57
C VAL A 118 -5.35 -5.65 -17.34
N TRP A 119 -4.72 -4.69 -16.64
CA TRP A 119 -4.11 -3.51 -17.23
C TRP A 119 -2.65 -3.72 -17.67
N THR A 120 -2.08 -4.90 -17.42
CA THR A 120 -0.68 -5.23 -17.73
C THR A 120 -0.48 -5.97 -19.05
N LYS A 121 -1.59 -6.26 -19.75
CA LYS A 121 -1.64 -6.96 -21.03
C LYS A 121 -1.50 -6.00 -22.20
#